data_AF-A0A9P6ZLC8-F1
#
_entry.id   AF-A0A9P6ZLC8-F1
#
_cell.length_a   1.000
_cell.length_b   1.000
_cell.length_c   1.000
_cell.angle_alpha   90.00
_cell.angle_beta   90.00
_cell.angle_gamma   90.00
#
_symmetry.space_group_name_H-M   'P 1'
#
loop_
_entity.id
_entity.type
_entity.pdbx_description
1 polymer ?
#
loop_
_entity_poly.entity_id
_entity_poly.type
_entity_poly.pdbx_seq_one_letter_code
_entity_poly.pdbx_strand_id
1 'polypeptide(L)'
;MSLLPDGDLFTDNSRAQQPHFQQGAYMHEIEQFQTLHEKYRVLELQIAKVTAECDTILAAYQYLASAVHFPINDPFQFNSLLIPTLTNTSNAGQRLNLKTHPNVQFWNKADYLEWLDSADAKHAVLRGKLAFLEDSDGNPISETTIDAIRKALRAAWLELLIRKLAPLTWGKLTTSGAQLMNSLMENTYPIFKLANNGWKLDYLTTTSYASWWRNHMDKFGNPPVGRDNEGDMKGKKRKQCMEFESEVPEVVVKKIKVDCGTQESTTPPPAYPSPSLTPLSPPQAESCMSAHGAVATPVLEEVAPEGILPEPLSAPKPVKIMIINPLSTLALAASGVASIDPSLEL
;
A
#
# COMPACT_ATOMS: atom_id res chain seq x y z
N MET A 1 26.14 88.10 -37.65
CA MET A 1 24.73 88.21 -37.20
C MET A 1 24.40 86.88 -36.52
N SER A 2 24.25 86.84 -35.20
CA SER A 2 23.04 87.21 -34.43
C SER A 2 22.15 85.98 -34.22
N LEU A 3 21.70 85.58 -33.03
CA LEU A 3 21.80 86.14 -31.67
C LEU A 3 21.68 84.99 -30.64
N LEU A 4 22.15 85.23 -29.40
CA LEU A 4 21.79 84.44 -28.21
C LEU A 4 20.29 84.58 -27.89
N PRO A 5 19.74 83.68 -27.06
CA PRO A 5 19.15 84.20 -25.83
C PRO A 5 19.62 83.47 -24.56
N ASP A 6 19.82 84.26 -23.50
CA ASP A 6 19.94 83.84 -22.10
C ASP A 6 18.55 83.57 -21.46
N GLY A 7 18.56 82.99 -20.25
CA GLY A 7 17.38 82.87 -19.36
C GLY A 7 16.74 81.48 -19.36
N ASP A 8 16.37 80.88 -18.22
CA ASP A 8 16.45 81.37 -16.83
C ASP A 8 16.61 80.23 -15.81
N LEU A 9 17.16 80.58 -14.65
CA LEU A 9 17.19 79.69 -13.48
C LEU A 9 15.78 79.52 -12.91
N PHE A 10 15.23 78.30 -12.99
CA PHE A 10 14.19 77.85 -12.05
C PHE A 10 14.68 76.65 -11.25
N THR A 11 15.53 76.94 -10.25
CA THR A 11 15.78 76.03 -9.14
C THR A 11 14.56 76.01 -8.21
N ASP A 12 13.52 75.26 -8.58
CA ASP A 12 12.43 74.93 -7.67
C ASP A 12 12.98 73.99 -6.58
N ASN A 13 13.41 74.61 -5.47
CA ASN A 13 13.93 73.94 -4.29
C ASN A 13 12.78 73.37 -3.45
N SER A 14 11.95 72.54 -4.07
CA SER A 14 10.92 71.73 -3.43
C SER A 14 11.58 70.61 -2.61
N ARG A 15 12.22 71.00 -1.52
CA ARG A 15 12.83 70.14 -0.50
C ARG A 15 11.73 69.42 0.29
N ALA A 16 11.09 68.47 -0.36
CA ALA A 16 10.19 67.52 0.27
C ALA A 16 10.96 66.84 1.42
N GLN A 17 10.53 67.12 2.65
CA GLN A 17 11.06 66.45 3.82
C GLN A 17 10.64 64.97 3.73
N GLN A 18 11.54 64.11 3.26
CA GLN A 18 11.28 62.68 3.30
C GLN A 18 11.05 62.26 4.76
N PRO A 19 9.92 61.59 5.07
CA PRO A 19 9.61 61.21 6.44
C PRO A 19 10.64 60.19 6.93
N HIS A 20 11.38 60.57 7.98
CA HIS A 20 12.50 59.81 8.56
C HIS A 20 12.11 58.42 9.13
N PHE A 21 10.83 58.06 9.05
CA PHE A 21 10.22 56.84 9.59
C PHE A 21 10.51 55.55 8.80
N GLN A 22 10.96 55.63 7.53
CA GLN A 22 11.22 54.42 6.74
C GLN A 22 12.52 53.68 7.11
N GLN A 23 13.47 54.35 7.77
CA GLN A 23 14.80 53.80 8.00
C GLN A 23 14.83 52.68 9.07
N GLY A 24 13.87 52.67 10.01
CA GLY A 24 13.76 51.63 11.03
C GLY A 24 13.20 50.29 10.51
N ALA A 25 12.29 50.32 9.54
CA ALA A 25 11.68 49.11 8.98
C ALA A 25 12.72 48.24 8.24
N TYR A 26 13.59 48.88 7.46
CA TYR A 26 14.62 48.21 6.65
C TYR A 26 15.67 47.47 7.49
N MET A 27 16.01 47.98 8.68
CA MET A 27 16.98 47.31 9.58
C MET A 27 16.45 45.96 10.08
N HIS A 28 15.16 45.88 10.39
CA HIS A 28 14.53 44.64 10.84
C HIS A 28 14.45 43.57 9.72
N GLU A 29 14.25 43.99 8.46
CA GLU A 29 14.31 43.08 7.31
C GLU A 29 15.72 42.48 7.12
N ILE A 30 16.78 43.27 7.33
CA ILE A 30 18.17 42.80 7.27
C ILE A 30 18.44 41.74 8.36
N GLU A 31 18.03 41.98 9.61
CA GLU A 31 18.21 41.03 10.72
C GLU A 31 17.45 39.70 10.47
N GLN A 32 16.24 39.78 9.92
CA GLN A 32 15.47 38.60 9.51
C GLN A 32 16.17 37.83 8.38
N PHE A 33 16.70 38.53 7.37
CA PHE A 33 17.42 37.90 6.26
C PHE A 33 18.70 37.20 6.74
N GLN A 34 19.49 37.84 7.61
CA GLN A 34 20.67 37.22 8.23
C GLN A 34 20.29 35.97 9.05
N THR A 35 19.23 36.06 9.84
CA THR A 35 18.72 34.93 10.64
C THR A 35 18.26 33.75 9.75
N LEU A 36 17.62 34.03 8.62
CA LEU A 36 17.18 33.01 7.66
C LEU A 36 18.38 32.36 6.94
N HIS A 37 19.36 33.17 6.52
CA HIS A 37 20.57 32.69 5.86
C HIS A 37 21.42 31.79 6.77
N GLU A 38 21.53 32.12 8.07
CA GLU A 38 22.24 31.26 9.03
C GLU A 38 21.50 29.93 9.25
N LYS A 39 20.17 29.95 9.38
CA LYS A 39 19.35 28.73 9.44
C LYS A 39 19.52 27.85 8.20
N TYR A 40 19.62 28.46 7.02
CA TYR A 40 19.86 27.75 5.76
C TYR A 40 21.22 27.04 5.77
N ARG A 41 22.30 27.73 6.16
CA ARG A 41 23.64 27.13 6.30
C ARG A 41 23.69 25.97 7.29
N VAL A 42 23.02 26.11 8.44
CA VAL A 42 22.93 25.02 9.43
C VAL A 42 22.22 23.81 8.84
N LEU A 43 21.17 24.01 8.04
CA LEU A 43 20.46 22.91 7.38
C LEU A 43 21.30 22.24 6.28
N GLU A 44 22.03 23.00 5.47
CA GLU A 44 22.98 22.45 4.49
C GLU A 44 24.05 21.58 5.17
N LEU A 45 24.61 22.05 6.27
CA LEU A 45 25.61 21.29 7.05
C LEU A 45 25.02 20.00 7.65
N GLN A 46 23.77 20.04 8.12
CA GLN A 46 23.05 18.85 8.60
C GLN A 46 22.78 17.84 7.49
N ILE A 47 22.37 18.30 6.30
CA ILE A 47 22.16 17.43 5.13
C ILE A 47 23.49 16.78 4.73
N ALA A 48 24.55 17.57 4.56
CA ALA A 48 25.88 17.05 4.21
C ALA A 48 26.40 16.01 5.21
N LYS A 49 26.17 16.24 6.52
CA LYS A 49 26.50 15.28 7.57
C LYS A 49 25.70 13.98 7.43
N VAL A 50 24.37 14.05 7.27
CA VAL A 50 23.52 12.86 7.14
C VAL A 50 23.85 12.08 5.87
N THR A 51 24.16 12.76 4.76
CA THR A 51 24.66 12.11 3.53
C THR A 51 25.95 11.34 3.80
N ALA A 52 26.95 11.94 4.43
CA ALA A 52 28.21 11.25 4.76
C ALA A 52 28.01 10.07 5.73
N GLU A 53 27.09 10.16 6.69
CA GLU A 53 26.71 9.04 7.56
C GLU A 53 26.04 7.91 6.76
N CYS A 54 25.10 8.24 5.85
CA CYS A 54 24.47 7.27 4.95
C CYS A 54 25.48 6.58 4.01
N ASP A 55 26.40 7.33 3.42
CA ASP A 55 27.46 6.79 2.53
C ASP A 55 28.40 5.85 3.31
N THR A 56 28.72 6.19 4.56
CA THR A 56 29.53 5.34 5.45
C THR A 56 28.81 4.03 5.78
N ILE A 57 27.51 4.09 6.08
CA ILE A 57 26.68 2.90 6.34
C ILE A 57 26.56 2.04 5.08
N LEU A 58 26.39 2.67 3.90
CA LEU A 58 26.34 2.00 2.60
C LEU A 58 27.64 1.24 2.32
N ALA A 59 28.79 1.88 2.50
CA ALA A 59 30.10 1.25 2.31
C ALA A 59 30.33 0.08 3.27
N ALA A 60 29.97 0.24 4.55
CA ALA A 60 30.04 -0.84 5.54
C ALA A 60 29.11 -2.02 5.20
N TYR A 61 27.90 -1.75 4.69
CA TYR A 61 26.98 -2.78 4.22
C TYR A 61 27.56 -3.53 3.01
N GLN A 62 28.08 -2.83 2.00
CA GLN A 62 28.68 -3.44 0.80
C GLN A 62 29.89 -4.31 1.16
N TYR A 63 30.71 -3.88 2.12
CA TYR A 63 31.82 -4.67 2.64
C TYR A 63 31.33 -5.97 3.29
N LEU A 64 30.33 -5.91 4.18
CA LEU A 64 29.77 -7.10 4.83
C LEU A 64 29.06 -8.03 3.84
N ALA A 65 28.29 -7.49 2.89
CA ALA A 65 27.61 -8.26 1.87
C ALA A 65 28.59 -9.04 0.98
N SER A 66 29.70 -8.40 0.58
CA SER A 66 30.75 -9.07 -0.20
C SER A 66 31.48 -10.16 0.60
N ALA A 67 31.80 -9.93 1.88
CA ALA A 67 32.42 -10.94 2.75
C ALA A 67 31.56 -12.19 2.95
N VAL A 68 30.24 -12.01 3.13
CA VAL A 68 29.27 -13.12 3.34
C VAL A 68 28.80 -13.75 2.02
N HIS A 69 29.30 -13.29 0.87
CA HIS A 69 28.87 -13.72 -0.47
C HIS A 69 27.36 -13.56 -0.70
N PHE A 70 26.74 -12.56 -0.07
CA PHE A 70 25.37 -12.18 -0.42
C PHE A 70 25.35 -11.63 -1.85
N PRO A 71 24.41 -12.06 -2.71
CA PRO A 71 24.21 -11.41 -4.00
C PRO A 71 23.92 -9.93 -3.75
N ILE A 72 24.69 -9.06 -4.41
CA ILE A 72 24.66 -7.60 -4.22
C ILE A 72 23.30 -7.08 -4.66
N ASN A 73 22.38 -7.02 -3.70
CA ASN A 73 21.14 -6.28 -3.77
C ASN A 73 21.40 -4.92 -3.13
N ASP A 74 20.98 -3.86 -3.81
CA ASP A 74 21.08 -2.49 -3.32
C ASP A 74 20.37 -2.35 -1.95
N PRO A 75 21.05 -1.92 -0.87
CA PRO A 75 20.44 -1.82 0.47
C PRO A 75 19.34 -0.76 0.59
N PHE A 76 19.26 0.20 -0.34
CA PHE A 76 18.16 1.15 -0.42
C PHE A 76 16.97 0.59 -1.21
N GLN A 77 17.21 -0.37 -2.09
CA GLN A 77 16.20 -1.35 -2.46
C GLN A 77 15.99 -2.31 -1.28
N PHE A 78 15.18 -1.85 -0.32
CA PHE A 78 14.37 -2.69 0.55
C PHE A 78 13.39 -3.52 -0.30
N ASN A 79 13.94 -4.45 -1.08
CA ASN A 79 13.24 -5.62 -1.55
C ASN A 79 12.58 -6.27 -0.33
N SER A 80 11.32 -6.65 -0.45
CA SER A 80 10.54 -7.23 0.66
C SER A 80 11.01 -8.65 1.08
N LEU A 81 12.24 -9.01 0.68
CA LEU A 81 12.96 -10.27 0.92
C LEU A 81 13.67 -10.33 2.29
N LEU A 82 13.70 -9.24 3.05
CA LEU A 82 14.11 -9.26 4.46
C LEU A 82 12.96 -9.61 5.44
N ILE A 83 11.75 -9.86 4.93
CA ILE A 83 10.89 -10.85 5.59
C ILE A 83 11.60 -12.20 5.40
N PRO A 84 11.96 -12.94 6.48
CA PRO A 84 12.73 -14.17 6.35
C PRO A 84 12.06 -15.13 5.37
N THR A 85 12.69 -15.29 4.20
CA THR A 85 12.14 -16.12 3.13
C THR A 85 12.42 -17.60 3.42
N LEU A 86 11.83 -18.11 4.51
CA LEU A 86 11.54 -19.54 4.66
C LEU A 86 10.49 -19.92 3.62
N THR A 87 10.92 -20.03 2.36
CA THR A 87 10.28 -20.76 1.26
C THR A 87 11.20 -20.64 0.04
N ASN A 88 12.37 -21.28 0.14
CA ASN A 88 13.11 -21.68 -1.06
C ASN A 88 12.30 -22.80 -1.73
N THR A 89 11.29 -22.42 -2.52
CA THR A 89 10.41 -23.36 -3.23
C THR A 89 9.93 -22.72 -4.53
N SER A 90 10.35 -23.33 -5.64
CA SER A 90 10.36 -22.91 -7.05
C SER A 90 9.01 -22.50 -7.71
N ASN A 91 8.00 -22.07 -6.95
CA ASN A 91 6.66 -21.74 -7.44
C ASN A 91 6.33 -20.22 -7.44
N ALA A 92 7.32 -19.36 -7.21
CA ALA A 92 7.19 -17.90 -7.08
C ALA A 92 6.69 -17.14 -8.35
N GLY A 93 6.25 -17.86 -9.38
CA GLY A 93 5.71 -17.30 -10.63
C GLY A 93 4.49 -18.03 -11.19
N GLN A 94 3.98 -19.09 -10.56
CA GLN A 94 2.72 -19.71 -10.97
C GLN A 94 1.54 -18.86 -10.51
N ARG A 95 1.30 -17.77 -11.26
CA ARG A 95 0.06 -17.01 -11.23
C ARG A 95 -1.10 -17.98 -11.46
N LEU A 96 -1.94 -18.13 -10.43
CA LEU A 96 -3.03 -19.10 -10.42
C LEU A 96 -3.90 -18.89 -11.66
N ASN A 97 -4.21 -19.98 -12.36
CA ASN A 97 -4.81 -19.93 -13.68
C ASN A 97 -6.28 -20.36 -13.59
N LEU A 98 -7.11 -19.87 -14.50
CA LEU A 98 -8.49 -20.34 -14.68
C LEU A 98 -8.57 -21.88 -14.80
N LYS A 99 -7.54 -22.52 -15.39
CA LYS A 99 -7.43 -23.97 -15.48
C LYS A 99 -7.25 -24.70 -14.14
N THR A 100 -6.68 -24.06 -13.12
CA THR A 100 -6.45 -24.70 -11.81
C THR A 100 -7.57 -24.43 -10.81
N HIS A 101 -8.32 -23.33 -10.98
CA HIS A 101 -9.50 -23.01 -10.15
C HIS A 101 -10.68 -22.61 -11.05
N PRO A 102 -11.30 -23.56 -11.77
CA PRO A 102 -12.39 -23.27 -12.70
C PRO A 102 -13.67 -22.76 -12.03
N ASN A 103 -13.81 -22.95 -10.72
CA ASN A 103 -14.98 -22.54 -9.96
C ASN A 103 -14.95 -21.06 -9.53
N VAL A 104 -13.78 -20.42 -9.53
CA VAL A 104 -13.65 -18.98 -9.24
C VAL A 104 -14.27 -18.21 -10.40
N GLN A 105 -15.27 -17.38 -10.11
CA GLN A 105 -16.05 -16.67 -11.11
C GLN A 105 -15.40 -15.34 -11.46
N PHE A 106 -14.98 -14.59 -10.44
CA PHE A 106 -14.55 -13.19 -10.61
C PHE A 106 -13.04 -13.07 -10.80
N TRP A 107 -12.52 -13.51 -11.95
CA TRP A 107 -11.10 -13.36 -12.26
C TRP A 107 -10.70 -11.92 -12.61
N ASN A 108 -11.59 -11.17 -13.26
CA ASN A 108 -11.41 -9.76 -13.61
C ASN A 108 -12.49 -8.90 -12.95
N LYS A 109 -12.20 -7.60 -12.83
CA LYS A 109 -13.17 -6.63 -12.30
C LYS A 109 -14.40 -6.47 -13.20
N ALA A 110 -14.26 -6.67 -14.52
CA ALA A 110 -15.36 -6.60 -15.48
C ALA A 110 -16.42 -7.67 -15.19
N ASP A 111 -15.99 -8.93 -15.06
CA ASP A 111 -16.83 -10.09 -14.74
C ASP A 111 -17.70 -9.85 -13.49
N TYR A 112 -17.13 -9.22 -12.46
CA TYR A 112 -17.85 -8.85 -11.24
C TYR A 112 -18.85 -7.69 -11.43
N LEU A 113 -18.51 -6.70 -12.27
CA LEU A 113 -19.42 -5.58 -12.57
C LEU A 113 -20.60 -6.04 -13.42
N GLU A 114 -20.36 -6.87 -14.44
CA GLU A 114 -21.41 -7.50 -15.25
C GLU A 114 -22.33 -8.38 -14.38
N TRP A 115 -21.75 -9.15 -13.45
CA TRP A 115 -22.54 -9.90 -12.49
C TRP A 115 -23.39 -9.00 -11.57
N LEU A 116 -22.90 -7.84 -11.12
CA LEU A 116 -23.69 -6.89 -10.32
C LEU A 116 -24.94 -6.36 -11.04
N ASP A 117 -24.88 -6.24 -12.38
CA ASP A 117 -26.03 -5.83 -13.21
C ASP A 117 -27.00 -7.00 -13.50
N SER A 118 -26.59 -8.24 -13.25
CA SER A 118 -27.38 -9.45 -13.52
C SER A 118 -28.56 -9.65 -12.56
N ALA A 119 -29.48 -10.54 -12.93
CA ALA A 119 -30.55 -10.97 -12.02
C ALA A 119 -30.02 -11.72 -10.78
N ASP A 120 -28.89 -12.42 -10.92
CA ASP A 120 -28.31 -13.24 -9.84
C ASP A 120 -27.77 -12.38 -8.69
N ALA A 121 -27.26 -11.17 -8.99
CA ALA A 121 -26.87 -10.21 -7.96
C ALA A 121 -28.05 -9.78 -7.05
N LYS A 122 -29.29 -9.81 -7.55
CA LYS A 122 -30.49 -9.52 -6.74
C LYS A 122 -30.78 -10.62 -5.71
N HIS A 123 -30.36 -11.86 -6.00
CA HIS A 123 -30.40 -12.99 -5.07
C HIS A 123 -29.15 -13.09 -4.18
N ALA A 124 -28.13 -12.27 -4.44
CA ALA A 124 -26.84 -12.31 -3.74
C ALA A 124 -26.83 -11.75 -2.31
N VAL A 125 -28.00 -11.51 -1.71
CA VAL A 125 -28.16 -11.26 -0.26
C VAL A 125 -27.40 -12.32 0.56
N LEU A 126 -27.34 -13.56 0.06
CA LEU A 126 -26.60 -14.68 0.67
C LEU A 126 -25.07 -14.60 0.53
N ARG A 127 -24.52 -13.89 -0.47
CA ARG A 127 -23.05 -13.72 -0.66
C ARG A 127 -22.48 -12.53 0.13
N GLY A 128 -23.33 -11.65 0.66
CA GLY A 128 -22.92 -10.51 1.49
C GLY A 128 -22.15 -9.41 0.75
N LYS A 129 -21.67 -8.42 1.51
CA LYS A 129 -21.13 -7.15 0.96
C LYS A 129 -19.82 -7.28 0.17
N LEU A 130 -19.10 -8.40 0.27
CA LEU A 130 -17.84 -8.65 -0.43
C LEU A 130 -17.95 -9.89 -1.33
N ALA A 131 -19.07 -10.05 -2.05
CA ALA A 131 -19.35 -11.19 -2.93
C ALA A 131 -18.27 -11.50 -3.99
N PHE A 132 -17.39 -10.55 -4.31
CA PHE A 132 -16.23 -10.72 -5.20
C PHE A 132 -15.05 -11.50 -4.58
N LEU A 133 -15.06 -11.69 -3.26
CA LEU A 133 -14.08 -12.48 -2.55
C LEU A 133 -14.57 -13.93 -2.48
N GLU A 134 -13.94 -14.78 -3.27
CA GLU A 134 -14.26 -16.19 -3.47
C GLU A 134 -13.05 -17.05 -3.12
N ASP A 135 -13.27 -18.18 -2.45
CA ASP A 135 -12.23 -19.18 -2.16
C ASP A 135 -11.77 -19.95 -3.41
N SER A 136 -10.87 -20.91 -3.22
CA SER A 136 -10.36 -21.80 -4.29
C SER A 136 -11.45 -22.55 -5.07
N ASP A 137 -12.61 -22.69 -4.45
CA ASP A 137 -13.74 -23.51 -4.87
C ASP A 137 -14.93 -22.66 -5.34
N GLY A 138 -14.77 -21.33 -5.42
CA GLY A 138 -15.77 -20.38 -5.91
C GLY A 138 -16.81 -19.95 -4.87
N ASN A 139 -16.66 -20.34 -3.61
CA ASN A 139 -17.61 -20.02 -2.55
C ASN A 139 -17.29 -18.65 -1.90
N PRO A 140 -18.30 -17.90 -1.43
CA PRO A 140 -18.07 -16.64 -0.74
C PRO A 140 -17.32 -16.85 0.58
N ILE A 141 -16.34 -15.98 0.88
CA ILE A 141 -15.62 -16.02 2.17
C ILE A 141 -16.59 -15.79 3.36
N SER A 142 -16.39 -16.54 4.45
CA SER A 142 -17.06 -16.30 5.74
C SER A 142 -16.81 -14.89 6.31
N GLU A 143 -17.81 -14.33 7.00
CA GLU A 143 -17.69 -13.00 7.62
C GLU A 143 -16.52 -12.91 8.63
N THR A 144 -16.25 -13.98 9.38
CA THR A 144 -15.12 -14.08 10.30
C THR A 144 -13.76 -13.91 9.61
N THR A 145 -13.60 -14.52 8.42
CA THR A 145 -12.37 -14.41 7.62
C THR A 145 -12.28 -13.04 6.94
N ILE A 146 -13.41 -12.47 6.51
CA ILE A 146 -13.50 -11.09 6.01
C ILE A 146 -13.01 -10.08 7.06
N ASP A 147 -13.39 -10.25 8.32
CA ASP A 147 -12.94 -9.36 9.39
C ASP A 147 -11.46 -9.55 9.77
N ALA A 148 -10.95 -10.79 9.67
CA ALA A 148 -9.51 -11.04 9.76
C ALA A 148 -8.74 -10.32 8.63
N ILE A 149 -9.20 -10.46 7.38
CA ILE A 149 -8.65 -9.74 6.21
C ILE A 149 -8.66 -8.23 6.44
N ARG A 150 -9.78 -7.65 6.89
CA ARG A 150 -9.89 -6.22 7.21
C ARG A 150 -8.94 -5.80 8.33
N LYS A 151 -8.71 -6.65 9.34
CA LYS A 151 -7.76 -6.38 10.43
C LYS A 151 -6.32 -6.33 9.90
N ALA A 152 -5.93 -7.30 9.07
CA ALA A 152 -4.62 -7.31 8.40
C ALA A 152 -4.44 -6.12 7.45
N LEU A 153 -5.47 -5.76 6.68
CA LEU A 153 -5.47 -4.60 5.77
C LEU A 153 -5.13 -3.29 6.52
N ARG A 154 -5.73 -3.09 7.70
CA ARG A 154 -5.43 -1.93 8.57
C ARG A 154 -4.00 -1.95 9.12
N ALA A 155 -3.46 -3.13 9.43
CA ALA A 155 -2.07 -3.28 9.86
C ALA A 155 -1.10 -2.97 8.70
N ALA A 156 -1.40 -3.42 7.48
CA ALA A 156 -0.61 -3.10 6.29
C ALA A 156 -0.64 -1.60 5.94
N TRP A 157 -1.78 -0.91 6.13
CA TRP A 157 -1.84 0.55 6.00
C TRP A 157 -1.04 1.30 7.07
N LEU A 158 -0.99 0.77 8.30
CA LEU A 158 -0.15 1.32 9.36
C LEU A 158 1.35 1.12 9.03
N GLU A 159 1.72 -0.03 8.48
CA GLU A 159 3.10 -0.29 8.01
C GLU A 159 3.50 0.67 6.87
N LEU A 160 2.61 0.91 5.90
CA LEU A 160 2.80 1.92 4.86
C LEU A 160 3.01 3.33 5.45
N LEU A 161 2.28 3.67 6.52
CA LEU A 161 2.42 4.97 7.20
C LEU A 161 3.78 5.10 7.91
N ILE A 162 4.17 4.07 8.68
CA ILE A 162 5.45 4.03 9.40
C ILE A 162 6.62 4.19 8.42
N ARG A 163 6.54 3.55 7.24
CA ARG A 163 7.53 3.66 6.16
C ARG A 163 7.42 4.94 5.32
N LYS A 164 6.48 5.85 5.61
CA LYS A 164 6.18 7.06 4.83
C LYS A 164 5.82 6.78 3.35
N LEU A 165 5.25 5.61 3.08
CA LEU A 165 4.75 5.16 1.77
C LEU A 165 3.22 5.31 1.62
N ALA A 166 2.50 5.60 2.71
CA ALA A 166 1.05 5.78 2.68
C ALA A 166 0.66 7.06 1.90
N PRO A 167 -0.17 6.96 0.84
CA PRO A 167 -0.56 8.10 0.02
C PRO A 167 -1.78 8.83 0.60
N LEU A 168 -1.90 10.13 0.36
CA LEU A 168 -3.09 10.91 0.75
C LEU A 168 -4.41 10.34 0.17
N THR A 169 -4.34 9.70 -0.99
CA THR A 169 -5.45 9.04 -1.69
C THR A 169 -4.96 7.73 -2.29
N TRP A 170 -5.74 6.65 -2.19
CA TRP A 170 -5.27 5.31 -2.62
C TRP A 170 -4.76 5.27 -4.08
N GLY A 171 -5.43 5.95 -5.01
CA GLY A 171 -4.99 6.07 -6.41
C GLY A 171 -3.69 6.88 -6.65
N LYS A 172 -3.01 7.34 -5.59
CA LYS A 172 -1.66 7.94 -5.63
C LYS A 172 -0.62 7.09 -4.89
N LEU A 173 -0.91 5.82 -4.62
CA LEU A 173 0.04 4.87 -4.03
C LEU A 173 1.27 4.72 -4.92
N THR A 174 2.45 4.78 -4.33
CA THR A 174 3.72 4.56 -5.06
C THR A 174 3.86 3.10 -5.46
N THR A 175 4.63 2.80 -6.51
CA THR A 175 4.88 1.43 -6.96
C THR A 175 5.43 0.54 -5.84
N SER A 176 6.34 1.06 -5.02
CA SER A 176 6.89 0.35 -3.86
C SER A 176 5.85 0.13 -2.76
N GLY A 177 4.96 1.10 -2.50
CA GLY A 177 3.84 0.93 -1.58
C GLY A 177 2.83 -0.12 -2.07
N ALA A 178 2.53 -0.16 -3.37
CA ALA A 178 1.67 -1.17 -3.98
C ALA A 178 2.28 -2.58 -3.90
N GLN A 179 3.58 -2.72 -4.21
CA GLN A 179 4.31 -3.98 -4.07
C GLN A 179 4.34 -4.49 -2.62
N LEU A 180 4.57 -3.59 -1.64
CA LEU A 180 4.53 -3.94 -0.23
C LEU A 180 3.12 -4.40 0.19
N MET A 181 2.08 -3.67 -0.22
CA MET A 181 0.69 -4.03 0.09
C MET A 181 0.30 -5.39 -0.48
N ASN A 182 0.58 -5.62 -1.76
CA ASN A 182 0.29 -6.90 -2.43
C ASN A 182 1.06 -8.04 -1.76
N SER A 183 2.36 -7.89 -1.52
CA SER A 183 3.16 -8.95 -0.89
C SER A 183 2.69 -9.31 0.53
N LEU A 184 2.36 -8.32 1.38
CA LEU A 184 1.82 -8.57 2.72
C LEU A 184 0.48 -9.31 2.65
N MET A 185 -0.45 -8.83 1.82
CA MET A 185 -1.82 -9.35 1.79
C MET A 185 -1.93 -10.68 1.04
N GLU A 186 -1.22 -10.88 -0.06
CA GLU A 186 -1.21 -12.13 -0.83
C GLU A 186 -0.46 -13.27 -0.11
N ASN A 187 0.56 -12.96 0.70
CA ASN A 187 1.23 -13.96 1.53
C ASN A 187 0.39 -14.36 2.74
N THR A 188 -0.34 -13.42 3.34
CA THR A 188 -1.24 -13.72 4.49
C THR A 188 -2.53 -14.40 4.03
N TYR A 189 -3.07 -14.01 2.87
CA TYR A 189 -4.32 -14.51 2.31
C TYR A 189 -4.14 -14.84 0.81
N PRO A 190 -3.83 -16.11 0.46
CA PRO A 190 -3.62 -16.54 -0.93
C PRO A 190 -4.81 -16.26 -1.88
N ILE A 191 -6.00 -16.00 -1.34
CA ILE A 191 -7.21 -15.60 -2.06
C ILE A 191 -7.02 -14.37 -2.96
N PHE A 192 -6.11 -13.45 -2.60
CA PHE A 192 -5.79 -12.30 -3.45
C PHE A 192 -4.98 -12.67 -4.70
N LYS A 193 -4.36 -13.87 -4.73
CA LYS A 193 -3.72 -14.45 -5.92
C LYS A 193 -4.74 -15.02 -6.92
N LEU A 194 -5.98 -15.26 -6.49
CA LEU A 194 -7.13 -15.66 -7.34
C LEU A 194 -7.79 -14.43 -8.00
N ALA A 195 -6.97 -13.55 -8.58
CA ALA A 195 -7.40 -12.32 -9.23
C ALA A 195 -6.39 -11.86 -10.28
N ASN A 196 -6.86 -11.41 -11.45
CA ASN A 196 -5.98 -10.80 -12.43
C ASN A 196 -5.48 -9.43 -11.96
N ASN A 197 -4.16 -9.25 -11.96
CA ASN A 197 -3.48 -8.00 -11.61
C ASN A 197 -3.85 -7.46 -10.20
N GLY A 198 -4.19 -8.35 -9.26
CA GLY A 198 -4.53 -7.98 -7.88
C GLY A 198 -5.82 -7.17 -7.70
N TRP A 199 -6.70 -7.13 -8.71
CA TRP A 199 -7.84 -6.19 -8.72
C TRP A 199 -8.78 -6.33 -7.51
N LYS A 200 -8.96 -7.55 -6.96
CA LYS A 200 -9.76 -7.80 -5.75
C LYS A 200 -9.21 -7.04 -4.54
N LEU A 201 -7.89 -7.03 -4.38
CA LEU A 201 -7.21 -6.31 -3.31
C LEU A 201 -7.33 -4.80 -3.53
N ASP A 202 -7.02 -4.31 -4.73
CA ASP A 202 -7.08 -2.87 -5.06
C ASP A 202 -8.50 -2.29 -4.93
N TYR A 203 -9.53 -3.07 -5.29
CA TYR A 203 -10.92 -2.67 -5.12
C TYR A 203 -11.33 -2.63 -3.63
N LEU A 204 -10.91 -3.63 -2.85
CA LEU A 204 -11.12 -3.65 -1.40
C LEU A 204 -10.43 -2.48 -0.71
N THR A 205 -9.18 -2.17 -1.07
CA THR A 205 -8.45 -1.04 -0.48
C THR A 205 -9.03 0.30 -0.92
N THR A 206 -9.31 0.50 -2.21
CA THR A 206 -9.90 1.75 -2.73
C THR A 206 -11.19 2.12 -1.99
N THR A 207 -12.07 1.15 -1.76
CA THR A 207 -13.37 1.38 -1.09
C THR A 207 -13.26 1.62 0.42
N SER A 208 -12.26 1.02 1.09
CA SER A 208 -12.15 1.07 2.56
C SER A 208 -11.09 2.05 3.10
N TYR A 209 -10.06 2.37 2.32
CA TYR A 209 -8.94 3.23 2.72
C TYR A 209 -9.38 4.64 3.10
N ALA A 210 -10.25 5.27 2.31
CA ALA A 210 -10.74 6.62 2.57
C ALA A 210 -11.55 6.74 3.87
N SER A 211 -12.14 5.63 4.36
CA SER A 211 -12.78 5.57 5.68
C SER A 211 -11.74 5.43 6.78
N TRP A 212 -10.73 4.58 6.60
CA TRP A 212 -9.64 4.40 7.57
C TRP A 212 -8.81 5.68 7.73
N TRP A 213 -8.37 6.29 6.63
CA TRP A 213 -7.55 7.51 6.61
C TRP A 213 -8.19 8.63 7.42
N ARG A 214 -9.48 8.94 7.18
CA ARG A 214 -10.24 9.97 7.92
C ARG A 214 -10.36 9.71 9.43
N ASN A 215 -10.18 8.47 9.88
CA ASN A 215 -10.24 8.10 11.29
C ASN A 215 -8.86 8.04 11.99
N HIS A 216 -7.77 7.99 11.21
CA HIS A 216 -6.40 7.77 11.74
C HIS A 216 -5.41 8.88 11.37
N MET A 217 -5.75 9.80 10.46
CA MET A 217 -4.94 10.95 10.08
C MET A 217 -5.67 12.27 10.34
N ASP A 218 -4.90 13.34 10.60
CA ASP A 218 -5.39 14.71 10.55
C ASP A 218 -5.56 15.22 9.09
N LYS A 219 -5.92 16.49 8.93
CA LYS A 219 -6.08 17.14 7.62
C LYS A 219 -4.76 17.30 6.84
N PHE A 220 -3.62 17.13 7.51
CA PHE A 220 -2.28 17.32 6.97
C PHE A 220 -1.55 15.98 6.73
N GLY A 221 -2.19 14.84 7.04
CA GLY A 221 -1.62 13.50 6.89
C GLY A 221 -0.73 13.05 8.05
N ASN A 222 -0.73 13.79 9.17
CA ASN A 222 -0.04 13.35 10.38
C ASN A 222 -0.94 12.39 11.17
N PRO A 223 -0.36 11.38 11.85
CA PRO A 223 -1.09 10.65 12.87
C PRO A 223 -1.48 11.61 14.00
N PRO A 224 -2.64 11.43 14.66
CA PRO A 224 -3.07 12.28 15.76
C PRO A 224 -2.06 12.20 16.92
N VAL A 225 -1.27 13.26 17.06
CA VAL A 225 -0.28 13.41 18.13
C VAL A 225 -1.00 13.33 19.48
N GLY A 226 -0.60 12.36 20.31
CA GLY A 226 -0.92 12.29 21.74
C GLY A 226 -2.38 12.55 22.10
N ARG A 227 -3.27 11.57 21.87
CA ARG A 227 -4.33 11.31 22.87
C ARG A 227 -3.74 10.43 23.97
N ASP A 228 -2.78 11.01 24.67
CA ASP A 228 -2.18 10.45 25.86
C ASP A 228 -3.28 10.48 26.93
N ASN A 229 -3.79 9.30 27.27
CA ASN A 229 -4.96 9.15 28.14
C ASN A 229 -4.56 9.36 29.60
N GLU A 230 -4.27 10.59 30.01
CA GLU A 230 -4.57 11.01 31.38
C GLU A 230 -6.07 11.31 31.48
N GLY A 231 -6.70 10.71 32.48
CA GLY A 231 -8.12 10.37 32.39
C GLY A 231 -9.09 11.51 32.70
N ASP A 232 -10.04 11.74 31.78
CA ASP A 232 -11.39 12.19 32.15
C ASP A 232 -12.47 11.44 31.36
N MET A 233 -12.85 10.25 31.87
CA MET A 233 -14.03 9.53 31.40
C MET A 233 -15.32 10.20 31.92
N LYS A 234 -15.64 11.40 31.40
CA LYS A 234 -16.97 12.01 31.55
C LYS A 234 -17.72 12.16 30.23
N GLY A 235 -18.27 11.02 29.80
CA GLY A 235 -19.69 10.97 29.45
C GLY A 235 -20.19 11.80 28.26
N LYS A 236 -19.35 12.15 27.28
CA LYS A 236 -19.85 12.67 25.99
C LYS A 236 -20.25 11.51 25.09
N LYS A 237 -21.54 11.15 25.15
CA LYS A 237 -22.22 10.31 24.13
C LYS A 237 -21.86 10.87 22.75
N ARG A 238 -20.96 10.20 22.05
CA ARG A 238 -20.54 10.56 20.69
C ARG A 238 -21.76 10.38 19.80
N LYS A 239 -22.45 11.49 19.49
CA LYS A 239 -23.56 11.49 18.52
C LYS A 239 -23.04 10.86 17.23
N GLN A 240 -23.57 9.67 16.96
CA GLN A 240 -23.79 9.05 15.66
C GLN A 240 -23.15 9.83 14.50
N CYS A 241 -21.98 9.39 14.05
CA CYS A 241 -21.54 9.76 12.72
C CYS A 241 -22.62 9.29 11.74
N MET A 242 -22.96 10.15 10.79
CA MET A 242 -23.96 9.89 9.75
C MET A 242 -23.83 8.46 9.21
N GLU A 243 -24.95 7.75 9.25
CA GLU A 243 -25.18 6.57 8.44
C GLU A 243 -25.07 7.01 6.97
N PHE A 244 -23.92 6.74 6.37
CA PHE A 244 -23.73 6.97 4.95
C PHE A 244 -24.38 5.80 4.24
N GLU A 245 -25.68 5.95 3.95
CA GLU A 245 -26.37 5.09 2.99
C GLU A 245 -25.50 5.04 1.74
N SER A 246 -25.12 3.81 1.38
CA SER A 246 -24.42 3.56 0.14
C SER A 246 -25.45 3.66 -0.96
N GLU A 247 -25.79 4.87 -1.40
CA GLU A 247 -26.55 5.11 -2.62
C GLU A 247 -25.92 4.25 -3.73
N VAL A 248 -26.66 3.21 -4.12
CA VAL A 248 -26.48 2.57 -5.42
C VAL A 248 -26.67 3.71 -6.42
N PRO A 249 -25.77 3.91 -7.40
CA PRO A 249 -25.90 5.03 -8.33
C PRO A 249 -27.19 4.86 -9.14
N GLU A 250 -28.24 5.58 -8.73
CA GLU A 250 -29.48 5.67 -9.48
C GLU A 250 -29.13 6.27 -10.84
N VAL A 251 -29.39 5.49 -11.91
CA VAL A 251 -29.10 5.90 -13.27
C VAL A 251 -29.99 7.10 -13.59
N VAL A 252 -29.43 8.31 -13.49
CA VAL A 252 -30.08 9.55 -13.90
C VAL A 252 -30.24 9.53 -15.42
N VAL A 253 -31.31 8.88 -15.87
CA VAL A 253 -31.81 8.99 -17.24
C VAL A 253 -32.19 10.45 -17.44
N LYS A 254 -31.32 11.19 -18.15
CA LYS A 254 -31.56 12.58 -18.50
C LYS A 254 -32.86 12.66 -19.29
N LYS A 255 -33.93 13.09 -18.63
CA LYS A 255 -35.25 13.32 -19.20
C LYS A 255 -35.17 14.47 -20.20
N ILE A 256 -34.84 14.15 -21.45
CA ILE A 256 -34.86 15.11 -22.56
C ILE A 256 -36.29 15.64 -22.67
N LYS A 257 -36.46 16.94 -22.43
CA LYS A 257 -37.73 17.63 -22.62
C LYS A 257 -37.95 17.80 -24.13
N VAL A 258 -38.61 16.82 -24.73
CA VAL A 258 -39.15 16.94 -26.10
C VAL A 258 -40.45 17.74 -26.01
N ASP A 259 -40.50 18.91 -26.63
CA ASP A 259 -41.73 19.66 -26.78
C ASP A 259 -42.68 18.96 -27.77
N CYS A 260 -43.95 18.87 -27.39
CA CYS A 260 -44.97 18.18 -28.18
C CYS A 260 -45.52 19.12 -29.26
N GLY A 261 -44.90 19.09 -30.45
CA GLY A 261 -45.43 19.72 -31.66
C GLY A 261 -46.22 18.72 -32.50
N THR A 262 -47.56 18.82 -32.48
CA THR A 262 -48.45 18.01 -33.31
C THR A 262 -48.38 18.42 -34.78
N GLN A 263 -48.03 17.49 -35.68
CA GLN A 263 -48.65 17.37 -37.01
C GLN A 263 -48.70 15.91 -37.45
N GLU A 264 -49.86 15.52 -38.00
CA GLU A 264 -50.08 14.23 -38.67
C GLU A 264 -49.46 14.25 -40.07
N SER A 265 -48.86 13.13 -40.51
CA SER A 265 -48.90 12.75 -41.92
C SER A 265 -48.74 11.24 -42.10
N THR A 266 -49.79 10.65 -42.65
CA THR A 266 -49.93 9.26 -43.11
C THR A 266 -48.83 8.83 -44.11
N THR A 267 -48.36 7.56 -44.03
CA THR A 267 -48.24 6.56 -45.14
C THR A 267 -47.48 5.29 -44.68
N PRO A 268 -47.96 4.05 -44.99
CA PRO A 268 -47.30 2.76 -44.71
C PRO A 268 -46.79 2.06 -46.01
N PRO A 269 -46.34 0.78 -46.01
CA PRO A 269 -45.87 -0.09 -44.92
C PRO A 269 -44.32 -0.24 -45.01
N PRO A 270 -43.64 -1.32 -45.52
CA PRO A 270 -44.00 -2.71 -45.86
C PRO A 270 -43.88 -3.67 -44.64
N ALA A 271 -43.81 -4.99 -44.87
CA ALA A 271 -43.51 -6.03 -43.88
C ALA A 271 -42.47 -7.02 -44.42
N TYR A 272 -41.61 -7.57 -43.56
CA TYR A 272 -40.73 -8.73 -43.82
C TYR A 272 -40.66 -9.62 -42.56
N PRO A 273 -40.34 -10.93 -42.68
CA PRO A 273 -41.08 -11.95 -41.94
C PRO A 273 -40.29 -12.57 -40.79
N SER A 274 -41.02 -13.02 -39.77
CA SER A 274 -40.51 -13.98 -38.79
C SER A 274 -40.31 -15.36 -39.43
N PRO A 275 -39.16 -16.03 -39.25
CA PRO A 275 -39.06 -17.47 -39.37
C PRO A 275 -39.44 -18.12 -38.05
N SER A 276 -40.52 -18.91 -38.06
CA SER A 276 -40.95 -19.72 -36.93
C SER A 276 -40.14 -21.01 -36.80
N LEU A 277 -39.95 -21.44 -35.55
CA LEU A 277 -39.94 -22.85 -35.09
C LEU A 277 -39.06 -23.88 -35.83
N THR A 278 -38.11 -24.47 -35.10
CA THR A 278 -38.07 -25.93 -34.96
C THR A 278 -37.37 -26.33 -33.65
N PRO A 279 -37.96 -27.21 -32.83
CA PRO A 279 -37.27 -27.84 -31.71
C PRO A 279 -36.54 -29.11 -32.18
N LEU A 280 -35.38 -29.43 -31.59
CA LEU A 280 -34.75 -30.74 -31.76
C LEU A 280 -34.51 -31.40 -30.40
N SER A 281 -35.06 -32.61 -30.26
CA SER A 281 -35.00 -33.44 -29.06
C SER A 281 -33.62 -34.10 -28.86
N PRO A 282 -33.31 -34.59 -27.65
CA PRO A 282 -31.99 -35.13 -27.32
C PRO A 282 -31.80 -36.59 -27.78
N PRO A 283 -30.56 -37.04 -28.04
CA PRO A 283 -30.24 -38.46 -28.14
C PRO A 283 -30.26 -39.13 -26.77
N GLN A 284 -30.62 -40.41 -26.77
CA GLN A 284 -30.86 -41.22 -25.57
C GLN A 284 -29.56 -41.71 -24.91
N ALA A 285 -29.70 -42.22 -23.69
CA ALA A 285 -28.65 -42.93 -22.99
C ALA A 285 -28.25 -44.23 -23.70
N GLU A 286 -26.94 -44.48 -23.81
CA GLU A 286 -26.42 -45.83 -24.01
C GLU A 286 -25.86 -46.36 -22.68
N SER A 287 -26.43 -47.48 -22.26
CA SER A 287 -25.99 -48.26 -21.12
C SER A 287 -24.95 -49.29 -21.58
N CYS A 288 -23.73 -49.22 -21.07
CA CYS A 288 -22.76 -50.30 -21.20
C CYS A 288 -22.31 -50.79 -19.82
N MET A 289 -22.57 -52.07 -19.54
CA MET A 289 -22.03 -52.76 -18.38
C MET A 289 -20.65 -53.36 -18.70
N SER A 290 -19.65 -53.10 -17.83
CA SER A 290 -18.53 -54.01 -17.56
C SER A 290 -17.81 -53.49 -16.31
N ALA A 291 -17.80 -54.13 -15.14
CA ALA A 291 -17.38 -55.49 -14.78
C ALA A 291 -15.84 -55.65 -14.61
N HIS A 292 -15.46 -55.87 -13.34
CA HIS A 292 -14.18 -56.39 -12.81
C HIS A 292 -12.89 -55.57 -12.96
N GLY A 293 -12.23 -55.36 -11.81
CA GLY A 293 -10.92 -54.69 -11.70
C GLY A 293 -10.47 -54.50 -10.26
N ALA A 294 -10.58 -55.52 -9.40
CA ALA A 294 -10.11 -55.44 -8.02
C ALA A 294 -8.57 -55.48 -7.98
N VAL A 295 -7.94 -54.31 -7.85
CA VAL A 295 -6.49 -54.19 -7.63
C VAL A 295 -6.22 -54.18 -6.13
N ALA A 296 -5.46 -55.16 -5.65
CA ALA A 296 -5.09 -55.26 -4.24
C ALA A 296 -4.12 -54.14 -3.84
N THR A 297 -4.49 -53.37 -2.81
CA THR A 297 -3.60 -52.42 -2.16
C THR A 297 -2.58 -53.19 -1.32
N PRO A 298 -1.26 -52.99 -1.49
CA PRO A 298 -0.29 -53.55 -0.56
C PRO A 298 -0.37 -52.81 0.78
N VAL A 299 -0.61 -53.55 1.85
CA VAL A 299 -0.47 -53.06 3.22
C VAL A 299 1.01 -52.80 3.46
N LEU A 300 1.37 -51.53 3.66
CA LEU A 300 2.69 -51.14 4.15
C LEU A 300 2.63 -51.12 5.68
N GLU A 301 3.34 -52.05 6.29
CA GLU A 301 3.43 -52.24 7.73
C GLU A 301 4.34 -51.15 8.33
N GLU A 302 3.73 -50.12 8.91
CA GLU A 302 4.43 -48.99 9.52
C GLU A 302 5.00 -49.40 10.89
N VAL A 303 6.28 -49.78 10.89
CA VAL A 303 7.02 -50.10 12.12
C VAL A 303 7.27 -48.81 12.92
N ALA A 304 6.54 -48.66 14.02
CA ALA A 304 6.74 -47.56 14.96
C ALA A 304 8.10 -47.68 15.69
N PRO A 305 8.98 -46.66 15.64
CA PRO A 305 10.16 -46.61 16.49
C PRO A 305 9.77 -46.19 17.91
N GLU A 306 10.32 -46.88 18.92
CA GLU A 306 10.09 -46.57 20.33
C GLU A 306 10.57 -45.16 20.72
N GLY A 307 9.84 -44.53 21.65
CA GLY A 307 10.08 -43.14 22.03
C GLY A 307 11.35 -42.93 22.85
N ILE A 308 12.27 -42.12 22.33
CA ILE A 308 13.31 -41.48 23.14
C ILE A 308 12.76 -40.17 23.69
N LEU A 309 12.52 -40.15 25.00
CA LEU A 309 12.13 -38.94 25.75
C LEU A 309 13.28 -37.91 25.70
N PRO A 310 13.08 -36.70 25.16
CA PRO A 310 14.10 -35.66 25.20
C PRO A 310 14.24 -35.09 26.63
N GLU A 311 15.48 -35.08 27.11
CA GLU A 311 15.87 -34.54 28.41
C GLU A 311 15.57 -33.02 28.49
N PRO A 312 15.09 -32.49 29.63
CA PRO A 312 14.68 -31.09 29.72
C PRO A 312 15.88 -30.13 29.61
N LEU A 313 15.99 -29.48 28.45
CA LEU A 313 16.99 -28.44 28.18
C LEU A 313 16.92 -27.31 29.20
N SER A 314 18.02 -27.12 29.94
CA SER A 314 18.18 -26.05 30.92
C SER A 314 18.08 -24.67 30.27
N ALA A 315 17.24 -23.79 30.82
CA ALA A 315 16.97 -22.48 30.25
C ALA A 315 18.24 -21.59 30.25
N PRO A 316 18.61 -20.97 29.11
CA PRO A 316 19.77 -20.10 29.05
C PRO A 316 19.59 -18.87 29.93
N LYS A 317 20.59 -18.58 30.77
CA LYS A 317 20.58 -17.38 31.64
C LYS A 317 20.58 -16.12 30.78
N PRO A 318 19.83 -15.06 31.16
CA PRO A 318 19.77 -13.83 30.38
C PRO A 318 21.13 -13.15 30.31
N VAL A 319 21.71 -13.12 29.11
CA VAL A 319 22.96 -12.40 28.84
C VAL A 319 22.65 -10.90 28.82
N LYS A 320 23.32 -10.15 29.70
CA LYS A 320 23.17 -8.70 29.81
C LYS A 320 23.84 -8.02 28.63
N ILE A 321 23.07 -7.75 27.57
CA ILE A 321 23.55 -7.02 26.38
C ILE A 321 23.92 -5.60 26.81
N MET A 322 25.23 -5.33 26.89
CA MET A 322 25.72 -3.96 26.98
C MET A 322 25.63 -3.32 25.60
N ILE A 323 24.90 -2.21 25.51
CA ILE A 323 24.90 -1.37 24.31
C ILE A 323 26.23 -0.62 24.28
N ILE A 324 27.20 -1.15 23.54
CA ILE A 324 28.50 -0.51 23.33
C ILE A 324 28.33 0.53 22.21
N ASN A 325 28.77 1.76 22.44
CA ASN A 325 28.77 2.80 21.41
C ASN A 325 29.73 2.38 20.27
N PRO A 326 29.27 2.23 19.01
CA PRO A 326 30.09 1.71 17.93
C PRO A 326 31.33 2.59 17.63
N LEU A 327 31.27 3.89 17.94
CA LEU A 327 32.42 4.79 17.81
C LEU A 327 33.56 4.43 18.77
N SER A 328 33.25 3.92 19.96
CA SER A 328 34.27 3.51 20.95
C SER A 328 35.03 2.26 20.50
N THR A 329 34.35 1.32 19.84
CA THR A 329 34.98 0.11 19.30
C THR A 329 35.90 0.42 18.13
N LEU A 330 35.51 1.36 17.25
CA LEU A 330 36.35 1.77 16.11
C LEU A 330 37.61 2.52 16.58
N ALA A 331 37.49 3.38 17.60
CA ALA A 331 38.63 4.07 18.20
C ALA A 331 39.63 3.10 18.86
N LEU A 332 39.15 2.02 19.48
CA LEU A 332 40.02 0.98 20.05
C LEU A 332 40.78 0.20 18.96
N ALA A 333 40.13 -0.09 17.83
CA ALA A 333 40.76 -0.79 16.71
C ALA A 333 41.80 0.07 15.97
N ALA A 334 41.62 1.39 15.93
CA ALA A 334 42.60 2.32 15.36
C ALA A 334 43.80 2.59 16.28
N SER A 335 43.65 2.37 17.59
CA SER A 335 44.72 2.42 18.59
C SER A 335 45.58 1.15 18.51
N GLY A 336 46.44 1.06 17.48
CA GLY A 336 47.34 -0.06 17.25
C GLY A 336 48.23 -0.37 18.45
N VAL A 337 47.84 -1.36 19.25
CA VAL A 337 48.68 -1.93 20.31
C VAL A 337 49.77 -2.76 19.63
N ALA A 338 51.00 -2.28 19.66
CA ALA A 338 52.15 -3.02 19.17
C ALA A 338 52.24 -4.35 19.93
N SER A 339 52.26 -5.46 19.19
CA SER A 339 52.42 -6.79 19.76
C SER A 339 53.79 -6.89 20.43
N ILE A 340 53.80 -7.04 21.76
CA ILE A 340 55.02 -7.33 22.51
C ILE A 340 55.43 -8.76 22.19
N ASP A 341 56.64 -8.94 21.67
CA ASP A 341 57.20 -10.23 21.25
C ASP A 341 57.72 -11.00 22.48
N PRO A 342 57.12 -12.14 22.88
CA PRO A 342 57.52 -12.91 24.04
C PRO A 342 58.58 -13.95 23.64
N SER A 343 59.76 -13.50 23.24
CA SER A 343 60.87 -14.39 22.83
C SER A 343 62.25 -13.81 23.13
N LEU A 344 62.51 -13.46 24.40
CA LEU A 344 63.86 -13.27 24.95
C LEU A 344 63.84 -13.29 26.49
N GLU A 345 64.05 -14.47 27.09
CA GLU A 345 64.82 -14.61 28.33
C GLU A 345 65.51 -15.98 28.35
N LEU A 346 66.67 -16.06 29.02
CA LEU A 346 67.70 -17.10 28.93
C LEU A 346 67.73 -18.01 30.16
#